data_AF-A0A356G340-F1
#
_entry.id   AF-A0A356G340-F1
#
_cell.length_a   1.000
_cell.length_b   1.000
_cell.length_c   1.000
_cell.angle_alpha   90.00
_cell.angle_beta   90.00
_cell.angle_gamma   90.00
#
_symmetry.space_group_name_H-M   'P 1'
#
loop_
_entity.id
_entity.type
_entity.pdbx_description
1 polymer ?
#
loop_
_entity_poly.entity_id
_entity_poly.type
_entity_poly.pdbx_seq_one_letter_code
_entity_poly.pdbx_strand_id
1 'polypeptide(L)'
;GATALAHVPRVLDRLRELDMVRSWPVDDAEPVDVTKTPLAFPAPRSVVLQALSRGLTQAVVAIGYAAIRGFGLSHPTVGELRRGALAVTIDAPGSTDASADDAYYLGSIPATEVESLIVCDEDDGAGGHRSALDVGYGLVMGSDESKAIAMSVLDHSLRADDVRYPTQDQEFVLYHIDGVEATGFISHLKLPHYVTFQSKLDSAVRSMAAKGEKGEKGGEADA
;
A
#
# COMPACT_ATOMS: atom_id res chain seq x y z
N GLY A 1 -3.65 29.98 -13.76
CA GLY A 1 -3.11 28.88 -12.94
C GLY A 1 -3.90 28.78 -11.64
N ALA A 2 -3.51 29.56 -10.62
CA ALA A 2 -4.15 29.57 -9.30
C ALA A 2 -5.63 30.04 -9.32
N THR A 3 -5.96 31.05 -10.13
CA THR A 3 -7.33 31.57 -10.25
C THR A 3 -8.34 30.55 -10.78
N ALA A 4 -7.94 29.59 -11.62
CA ALA A 4 -8.85 28.54 -12.10
C ALA A 4 -9.13 27.48 -11.03
N LEU A 5 -8.13 27.14 -10.21
CA LEU A 5 -8.27 26.20 -9.10
C LEU A 5 -9.16 26.75 -7.97
N ALA A 6 -9.16 28.07 -7.75
CA ALA A 6 -10.07 28.72 -6.81
C ALA A 6 -11.56 28.56 -7.18
N HIS A 7 -11.87 28.26 -8.44
CA HIS A 7 -13.25 28.00 -8.90
C HIS A 7 -13.62 26.52 -8.87
N VAL A 8 -12.68 25.63 -8.52
CA VAL A 8 -12.90 24.18 -8.41
C VAL A 8 -12.38 23.73 -7.03
N PRO A 9 -13.09 24.08 -5.94
CA PRO A 9 -12.71 23.66 -4.59
C PRO A 9 -12.67 22.13 -4.50
N ARG A 10 -11.88 21.58 -3.57
CA ARG A 10 -11.81 20.13 -3.41
C ARG A 10 -13.16 19.59 -2.95
N VAL A 11 -13.55 18.44 -3.48
CA VAL A 11 -14.82 17.79 -3.11
C VAL A 11 -14.83 17.47 -1.61
N LEU A 12 -13.69 17.04 -1.06
CA LEU A 12 -13.55 16.74 0.36
C LEU A 12 -13.74 17.97 1.26
N ASP A 13 -13.33 19.16 0.82
CA ASP A 13 -13.50 20.37 1.63
C ASP A 13 -14.99 20.65 1.85
N ARG A 14 -15.80 20.47 0.79
CA ARG A 14 -17.26 20.61 0.90
C ARG A 14 -17.89 19.53 1.78
N LEU A 15 -17.40 18.29 1.72
CA LEU A 15 -17.91 17.20 2.56
C LEU A 15 -17.54 17.39 4.03
N ARG A 16 -16.37 17.97 4.32
CA ARG A 16 -15.94 18.35 5.68
C ARG A 16 -16.79 19.48 6.24
N GLU A 17 -17.13 20.50 5.43
CA GLU A 17 -18.06 21.57 5.84
C GLU A 17 -19.45 21.04 6.22
N LEU A 18 -19.89 19.95 5.59
CA LEU A 18 -21.17 19.28 5.86
C LEU A 18 -21.07 18.24 6.99
N ASP A 19 -19.92 18.11 7.65
CA ASP A 19 -19.65 17.10 8.68
C ASP A 19 -19.93 15.66 8.21
N MET A 20 -19.65 15.38 6.92
CA MET A 20 -19.85 14.05 6.33
C MET A 20 -18.59 13.18 6.36
N VAL A 21 -17.42 13.80 6.51
CA VAL A 21 -16.11 13.13 6.54
C VAL A 21 -15.44 13.43 7.86
N ARG A 22 -14.86 12.41 8.50
CA ARG A 22 -14.09 12.56 9.73
C ARG A 22 -12.95 13.57 9.54
N SER A 23 -12.89 14.57 10.41
CA SER A 23 -11.74 15.48 10.48
C SER A 23 -10.66 14.91 11.39
N TRP A 24 -9.41 15.15 11.01
CA TRP A 24 -8.24 14.79 11.81
C TRP A 24 -7.50 16.09 12.16
N PRO A 25 -6.95 16.21 13.38
CA PRO A 25 -6.08 17.34 13.70
C PRO A 25 -4.89 17.34 12.74
N VAL A 26 -4.42 18.54 12.38
CA VAL A 26 -3.19 18.68 11.59
C VAL A 26 -2.05 18.09 12.41
N ASP A 27 -1.28 17.21 11.78
CA ASP A 27 -0.12 16.55 12.34
C ASP A 27 1.06 16.75 11.39
N ASP A 28 1.91 17.71 11.72
CA ASP A 28 3.13 18.04 10.99
C ASP A 28 4.36 17.31 11.56
N ALA A 29 4.17 16.17 12.24
CA ALA A 29 5.27 15.33 12.68
C ALA A 29 6.11 14.85 11.49
N GLU A 30 7.43 14.78 11.69
CA GLU A 30 8.38 14.32 10.68
C GLU A 30 8.01 12.89 10.21
N PRO A 31 7.79 12.68 8.90
CA PRO A 31 7.41 11.36 8.39
C PRO A 31 8.55 10.36 8.53
N VAL A 32 8.20 9.11 8.87
CA VAL A 32 9.17 8.01 8.92
C VAL A 32 9.53 7.60 7.48
N ASP A 33 10.83 7.49 7.21
CA ASP A 33 11.38 7.22 5.88
C ASP A 33 11.87 5.77 5.75
N VAL A 34 11.12 4.95 5.01
CA VAL A 34 11.42 3.53 4.74
C VAL A 34 12.77 3.32 4.04
N THR A 35 13.37 4.35 3.44
CA THR A 35 14.69 4.26 2.82
C THR A 35 15.84 4.43 3.82
N LYS A 36 15.54 4.91 5.04
CA LYS A 36 16.50 5.13 6.12
C LYS A 36 16.31 4.15 7.28
N THR A 37 15.07 3.71 7.52
CA THR A 37 14.73 2.79 8.60
C THR A 37 14.12 1.51 8.04
N PRO A 38 14.54 0.32 8.52
CA PRO A 38 13.91 -0.94 8.13
C PRO A 38 12.41 -0.93 8.41
N LEU A 39 11.64 -1.62 7.57
CA LEU A 39 10.20 -1.75 7.72
C LEU A 39 9.88 -2.53 9.02
N ALA A 40 8.97 -1.99 9.81
CA ALA A 40 8.47 -2.60 11.04
C ALA A 40 6.95 -2.48 11.09
N PHE A 41 6.29 -3.47 11.71
CA PHE A 41 4.84 -3.56 11.78
C PHE A 41 4.32 -3.43 13.22
N PRO A 42 3.20 -2.72 13.44
CA PRO A 42 2.42 -1.98 12.45
C PRO A 42 3.19 -0.74 11.93
N ALA A 43 3.14 -0.53 10.61
CA ALA A 43 3.82 0.57 9.95
C ALA A 43 2.96 1.85 10.07
N PRO A 44 3.57 3.01 10.37
CA PRO A 44 2.83 4.27 10.36
C PRO A 44 2.34 4.59 8.95
N ARG A 45 1.24 5.36 8.84
CA ARG A 45 0.60 5.68 7.56
C ARG A 45 1.56 6.37 6.57
N SER A 46 2.49 7.19 7.07
CA SER A 46 3.55 7.81 6.25
C SER A 46 4.41 6.77 5.53
N VAL A 47 4.81 5.70 6.22
CA VAL A 47 5.57 4.58 5.63
C VAL A 47 4.72 3.79 4.64
N VAL A 48 3.45 3.52 4.97
CA VAL A 48 2.52 2.82 4.07
C VAL A 48 2.38 3.58 2.75
N LEU A 49 2.08 4.88 2.81
CA LEU A 49 1.92 5.71 1.62
C LEU A 49 3.22 5.83 0.83
N GLN A 50 4.36 6.02 1.50
CA GLN A 50 5.66 6.06 0.84
C GLN A 50 5.97 4.74 0.11
N ALA A 51 5.70 3.60 0.74
CA ALA A 51 5.91 2.28 0.16
C ALA A 51 4.98 2.02 -1.04
N LEU A 52 3.69 2.37 -0.95
CA LEU A 52 2.73 2.26 -2.06
C LEU A 52 3.13 3.13 -3.27
N SER A 53 3.59 4.36 -3.03
CA SER A 53 4.10 5.22 -4.11
C SER A 53 5.31 4.62 -4.80
N ARG A 54 6.22 3.97 -4.06
CA ARG A 54 7.44 3.30 -4.57
C ARG A 54 7.17 1.93 -5.20
N GLY A 55 6.11 1.25 -4.78
CA GLY A 55 5.81 -0.13 -5.17
C GLY A 55 5.59 -0.31 -6.68
N LEU A 56 5.75 -1.55 -7.15
CA LEU A 56 5.44 -1.94 -8.52
C LEU A 56 4.00 -1.58 -8.87
N THR A 57 3.80 -0.78 -9.92
CA THR A 57 2.46 -0.37 -10.39
C THR A 57 1.51 -1.56 -10.47
N GLN A 58 1.90 -2.62 -11.15
CA GLN A 58 1.00 -3.76 -11.38
C GLN A 58 0.72 -4.58 -10.12
N ALA A 59 1.65 -4.61 -9.15
CA ALA A 59 1.40 -5.28 -7.88
C ALA A 59 0.40 -4.48 -7.04
N VAL A 60 0.60 -3.17 -6.90
CA VAL A 60 -0.32 -2.26 -6.20
C VAL A 60 -1.71 -2.31 -6.84
N VAL A 61 -1.78 -2.24 -8.17
CA VAL A 61 -3.05 -2.35 -8.92
C VAL A 61 -3.72 -3.71 -8.72
N ALA A 62 -2.99 -4.82 -8.80
CA ALA A 62 -3.57 -6.15 -8.62
C ALA A 62 -4.10 -6.38 -7.20
N ILE A 63 -3.37 -5.94 -6.17
CA ILE A 63 -3.80 -6.08 -4.77
C ILE A 63 -4.98 -5.14 -4.48
N GLY A 64 -4.93 -3.89 -4.95
CA GLY A 64 -6.05 -2.96 -4.84
C GLY A 64 -7.30 -3.47 -5.57
N TYR A 65 -7.13 -4.09 -6.74
CA TYR A 65 -8.20 -4.78 -7.46
C TYR A 65 -8.79 -5.94 -6.66
N ALA A 66 -7.95 -6.76 -6.00
CA ALA A 66 -8.43 -7.84 -5.15
C ALA A 66 -9.27 -7.31 -3.98
N ALA A 67 -8.86 -6.18 -3.38
CA ALA A 67 -9.59 -5.54 -2.28
C ALA A 67 -11.02 -5.17 -2.71
N ILE A 68 -11.18 -4.47 -3.86
CA ILE A 68 -12.50 -4.06 -4.36
C ILE A 68 -13.34 -5.22 -4.93
N ARG A 69 -12.73 -6.39 -5.17
CA ARG A 69 -13.42 -7.61 -5.62
C ARG A 69 -13.91 -8.49 -4.46
N GLY A 70 -13.86 -7.98 -3.23
CA GLY A 70 -14.47 -8.63 -2.07
C GLY A 70 -13.48 -9.29 -1.12
N PHE A 71 -12.18 -9.16 -1.35
CA PHE A 71 -11.17 -9.52 -0.36
C PHE A 71 -10.81 -8.29 0.47
N GLY A 72 -11.78 -7.66 1.14
CA GLY A 72 -11.60 -6.40 1.88
C GLY A 72 -12.80 -5.48 1.73
N LEU A 73 -12.55 -4.28 1.19
CA LEU A 73 -13.56 -3.24 1.04
C LEU A 73 -14.63 -3.57 -0.01
N SER A 74 -15.90 -3.22 0.26
CA SER A 74 -16.93 -3.15 -0.78
C SER A 74 -16.87 -1.81 -1.53
N HIS A 75 -16.47 -1.86 -2.80
CA HIS A 75 -16.53 -0.82 -3.86
C HIS A 75 -16.35 0.66 -3.40
N PRO A 76 -15.14 1.23 -3.49
CA PRO A 76 -14.90 2.65 -3.17
C PRO A 76 -15.58 3.56 -4.20
N THR A 77 -15.87 4.80 -3.82
CA THR A 77 -16.26 5.87 -4.75
C THR A 77 -15.10 6.82 -4.92
N VAL A 78 -14.61 7.04 -6.15
CA VAL A 78 -13.62 8.09 -6.40
C VAL A 78 -14.31 9.43 -6.20
N GLY A 79 -14.01 10.11 -5.09
CA GLY A 79 -14.56 11.43 -4.80
C GLY A 79 -13.92 12.48 -5.70
N GLU A 80 -12.60 12.41 -5.84
CA GLU A 80 -11.84 13.33 -6.66
C GLU A 80 -10.58 12.67 -7.23
N LEU A 81 -10.31 12.93 -8.50
CA LEU A 81 -9.07 12.55 -9.19
C LEU A 81 -8.54 13.78 -9.92
N ARG A 82 -7.35 14.23 -9.54
CA ARG A 82 -6.69 15.40 -10.13
C ARG A 82 -5.36 15.00 -10.72
N ARG A 83 -5.09 15.50 -11.91
CA ARG A 83 -3.77 15.43 -12.54
C ARG A 83 -3.27 16.83 -12.81
N GLY A 84 -2.02 17.09 -12.46
CA GLY A 84 -1.43 18.41 -12.65
C GLY A 84 0.08 18.40 -12.50
N ALA A 85 0.66 19.59 -12.52
CA ALA A 85 2.07 19.81 -12.21
C ALA A 85 2.17 20.41 -10.81
N LEU A 86 2.86 19.72 -9.90
CA LEU A 86 3.14 20.19 -8.55
C LEU A 86 4.45 20.96 -8.55
N ALA A 87 4.42 22.21 -8.06
CA ALA A 87 5.61 23.01 -7.88
C ALA A 87 6.50 22.40 -6.80
N VAL A 88 7.80 22.28 -7.09
CA VAL A 88 8.80 21.84 -6.12
C VAL A 88 9.57 23.07 -5.67
N THR A 89 9.62 23.27 -4.37
CA THR A 89 10.34 24.37 -3.73
C THR A 89 11.25 23.81 -2.65
N ILE A 90 12.31 24.56 -2.33
CA ILE A 90 13.17 24.28 -1.19
C ILE A 90 13.39 25.55 -0.39
N ASP A 91 13.55 25.42 0.91
CA ASP A 91 13.89 26.53 1.78
C ASP A 91 15.27 27.08 1.43
N ALA A 92 15.47 28.37 1.71
CA ALA A 92 16.75 29.00 1.51
C ALA A 92 17.83 28.30 2.36
N PRO A 93 18.99 27.93 1.78
CA PRO A 93 20.03 27.24 2.51
C PRO A 93 20.45 28.01 3.78
N GLY A 94 20.34 27.37 4.95
CA GLY A 94 20.72 27.95 6.25
C GLY A 94 19.62 28.78 6.95
N SER A 95 18.42 28.86 6.38
CA SER A 95 17.24 29.37 7.10
C SER A 95 16.60 28.27 7.94
N THR A 96 16.20 28.59 9.17
CA THR A 96 15.43 27.70 10.06
C THR A 96 13.94 28.03 10.06
N ASP A 97 13.58 29.20 9.53
CA ASP A 97 12.24 29.80 9.60
C ASP A 97 11.87 30.50 8.28
N ALA A 98 12.28 29.94 7.13
CA ALA A 98 11.89 30.51 5.84
C ALA A 98 10.37 30.46 5.66
N SER A 99 9.78 31.58 5.24
CA SER A 99 8.40 31.60 4.82
C SER A 99 8.26 30.96 3.43
N ALA A 100 7.05 30.53 3.07
CA ALA A 100 6.77 30.03 1.72
C ALA A 100 7.12 31.06 0.62
N ASP A 101 7.14 32.35 0.96
CA ASP A 101 7.50 33.45 0.04
C ASP A 101 9.02 33.55 -0.19
N ASP A 102 9.83 32.96 0.69
CA ASP A 102 11.31 32.93 0.61
C ASP A 102 11.85 31.66 -0.06
N ALA A 103 10.97 30.69 -0.35
CA ALA A 103 11.37 29.39 -0.89
C ALA A 103 11.82 29.49 -2.36
N TYR A 104 12.89 28.78 -2.70
CA TYR A 104 13.41 28.72 -4.07
C TYR A 104 12.61 27.72 -4.90
N TYR A 105 12.03 28.19 -6.00
CA TYR A 105 11.37 27.34 -6.99
C TYR A 105 12.40 26.55 -7.81
N LEU A 106 12.28 25.21 -7.82
CA LEU A 106 13.18 24.31 -8.54
C LEU A 106 12.58 23.77 -9.86
N GLY A 107 11.27 23.91 -10.04
CA GLY A 107 10.56 23.34 -11.17
C GLY A 107 9.24 22.71 -10.75
N SER A 108 8.68 21.86 -11.61
CA SER A 108 7.44 21.16 -11.30
C SER A 108 7.48 19.70 -11.73
N ILE A 109 6.84 18.83 -10.96
CA ILE A 109 6.69 17.42 -11.26
C ILE A 109 5.24 17.12 -11.66
N PRO A 110 4.99 16.35 -12.73
CA PRO A 110 3.64 15.85 -12.99
C PRO A 110 3.24 14.89 -11.87
N ALA A 111 2.00 14.99 -11.39
CA ALA A 111 1.46 14.08 -10.40
C ALA A 111 -0.04 13.84 -10.62
N THR A 112 -0.51 12.70 -10.15
CA THR A 112 -1.91 12.34 -10.04
C THR A 112 -2.25 12.07 -8.58
N GLU A 113 -3.24 12.81 -8.07
CA GLU A 113 -3.80 12.69 -6.71
C GLU A 113 -5.22 12.11 -6.81
N VAL A 114 -5.54 11.18 -5.90
CA VAL A 114 -6.87 10.58 -5.77
C VAL A 114 -7.29 10.57 -4.30
N GLU A 115 -8.51 11.02 -4.06
CA GLU A 115 -9.21 10.88 -2.80
C GLU A 115 -10.45 10.01 -3.03
N SER A 116 -10.44 8.80 -2.46
CA SER A 116 -11.56 7.86 -2.53
C SER A 116 -12.40 7.95 -1.26
N LEU A 117 -13.72 7.96 -1.43
CA LEU A 117 -14.71 7.94 -0.37
C LEU A 117 -15.15 6.51 -0.11
N ILE A 118 -15.11 6.12 1.16
CA ILE A 118 -15.53 4.81 1.65
C ILE A 118 -16.63 5.03 2.68
N VAL A 119 -17.74 4.30 2.56
CA VAL A 119 -18.82 4.37 3.55
C VAL A 119 -18.40 3.56 4.78
N CYS A 120 -18.49 4.19 5.94
CA CYS A 120 -18.24 3.57 7.23
C CYS A 120 -19.41 3.87 8.17
N ASP A 121 -19.82 2.86 8.95
CA ASP A 121 -20.80 3.06 10.02
C ASP A 121 -20.06 3.51 11.28
N GLU A 122 -20.32 4.73 11.73
CA GLU A 122 -19.78 5.27 12.98
C GLU A 122 -20.84 5.23 14.08
N ASP A 123 -20.41 4.94 15.31
CA ASP A 123 -21.22 5.14 16.51
C ASP A 123 -21.19 6.64 16.84
N ASP A 124 -22.36 7.26 16.94
CA ASP A 124 -22.48 8.70 17.24
C ASP A 124 -22.20 9.04 18.71
N GLY A 125 -21.83 8.04 19.52
CA GLY A 125 -21.52 8.20 20.94
C GLY A 125 -22.77 8.34 21.83
N ALA A 126 -23.97 8.41 21.22
CA ALA A 126 -25.26 8.43 21.89
C ALA A 126 -26.03 7.11 21.71
N GLY A 127 -25.38 6.08 21.16
CA GLY A 127 -25.98 4.77 20.87
C GLY A 127 -26.76 4.73 19.55
N GLY A 128 -26.60 5.74 18.68
CA GLY A 128 -27.07 5.75 17.31
C GLY A 128 -25.94 5.45 16.32
N HIS A 129 -26.31 5.00 15.12
CA HIS A 129 -25.37 4.79 14.03
C HIS A 129 -25.49 5.92 13.01
N ARG A 130 -24.39 6.62 12.74
CA ARG A 130 -24.28 7.59 11.66
C ARG A 130 -23.49 6.97 10.52
N SER A 131 -24.04 6.98 9.31
CA SER A 131 -23.27 6.66 8.12
C SER A 131 -22.35 7.84 7.83
N ALA A 132 -21.05 7.62 7.97
CA ALA A 132 -19.99 8.59 7.70
C ALA A 132 -19.17 8.14 6.50
N LEU A 133 -18.35 9.05 5.97
CA LEU A 133 -17.41 8.75 4.90
C LEU A 133 -15.98 8.79 5.47
N ASP A 134 -15.26 7.68 5.33
CA ASP A 134 -13.81 7.64 5.47
C ASP A 134 -13.14 7.88 4.12
N VAL A 135 -11.86 8.26 4.16
CA VAL A 135 -11.07 8.68 3.01
C VAL A 135 -9.86 7.79 2.85
N GLY A 136 -9.72 7.21 1.67
CA GLY A 136 -8.49 6.61 1.18
C GLY A 136 -7.73 7.58 0.27
N TYR A 137 -6.41 7.63 0.40
CA TYR A 137 -5.55 8.59 -0.31
C TYR A 137 -4.53 7.91 -1.23
N GLY A 138 -4.37 8.45 -2.43
CA GLY A 138 -3.34 8.02 -3.37
C GLY A 138 -2.65 9.18 -4.07
N LEU A 139 -1.33 9.15 -4.15
CA LEU A 139 -0.52 10.12 -4.88
C LEU A 139 0.62 9.40 -5.61
N VAL A 140 0.70 9.63 -6.92
CA VAL A 140 1.75 9.08 -7.77
C VAL A 140 2.37 10.18 -8.64
N MET A 141 3.67 10.08 -8.89
CA MET A 141 4.32 10.88 -9.92
C MET A 141 3.86 10.44 -11.31
N GLY A 142 3.69 11.39 -12.23
CA GLY A 142 3.26 11.13 -13.60
C GLY A 142 1.75 11.18 -13.80
N SER A 143 1.20 10.14 -14.43
CA SER A 143 -0.19 10.09 -14.88
C SER A 143 -0.84 8.71 -14.67
N ASP A 144 -0.32 7.91 -13.75
CA ASP A 144 -0.80 6.54 -13.52
C ASP A 144 -2.03 6.55 -12.60
N GLU A 145 -3.18 6.89 -13.19
CA GLU A 145 -4.46 6.99 -12.49
C GLU A 145 -4.88 5.66 -11.86
N SER A 146 -4.63 4.54 -12.53
CA SER A 146 -4.95 3.21 -12.01
C SER A 146 -4.16 2.89 -10.74
N LYS A 147 -2.85 3.21 -10.71
CA LYS A 147 -2.05 3.06 -9.48
C LYS A 147 -2.53 4.00 -8.38
N ALA A 148 -2.83 5.27 -8.69
CA ALA A 148 -3.31 6.23 -7.70
C ALA A 148 -4.63 5.79 -7.06
N ILE A 149 -5.58 5.31 -7.88
CA ILE A 149 -6.84 4.73 -7.37
C ILE A 149 -6.55 3.51 -6.50
N ALA A 150 -5.75 2.55 -6.96
CA ALA A 150 -5.41 1.37 -6.18
C ALA A 150 -4.71 1.71 -4.85
N MET A 151 -3.83 2.70 -4.84
CA MET A 151 -3.18 3.23 -3.64
C MET A 151 -4.21 3.79 -2.66
N SER A 152 -5.20 4.56 -3.13
CA SER A 152 -6.27 5.08 -2.25
C SER A 152 -7.10 3.96 -1.61
N VAL A 153 -7.34 2.87 -2.33
CA VAL A 153 -8.03 1.69 -1.78
C VAL A 153 -7.18 1.02 -0.71
N LEU A 154 -5.90 0.80 -0.99
CA LEU A 154 -5.00 0.11 -0.07
C LEU A 154 -4.67 0.94 1.16
N ASP A 155 -4.54 2.27 1.04
CA ASP A 155 -4.40 3.16 2.19
C ASP A 155 -5.56 2.97 3.18
N HIS A 156 -6.80 2.89 2.69
CA HIS A 156 -7.93 2.57 3.56
C HIS A 156 -7.88 1.12 4.07
N SER A 157 -7.67 0.13 3.19
CA SER A 157 -7.68 -1.30 3.58
C SER A 157 -6.64 -1.66 4.63
N LEU A 158 -5.47 -1.02 4.61
CA LEU A 158 -4.35 -1.27 5.53
C LEU A 158 -4.50 -0.57 6.90
N ARG A 159 -5.57 0.20 7.10
CA ARG A 159 -5.97 0.75 8.40
C ARG A 159 -7.01 -0.12 9.13
N ALA A 160 -7.38 -1.27 8.57
CA ALA A 160 -8.36 -2.14 9.20
C ALA A 160 -7.83 -2.74 10.50
N ASP A 161 -8.61 -2.66 11.58
CA ASP A 161 -8.26 -3.23 12.88
C ASP A 161 -8.32 -4.78 12.87
N ASP A 162 -9.27 -5.34 12.12
CA ASP A 162 -9.45 -6.79 11.95
C ASP A 162 -9.00 -7.25 10.57
N VAL A 163 -7.82 -7.86 10.52
CA VAL A 163 -7.19 -8.36 9.29
C VAL A 163 -7.80 -9.71 8.92
N ARG A 164 -8.73 -9.70 7.96
CA ARG A 164 -9.40 -10.91 7.45
C ARG A 164 -8.92 -11.34 6.08
N TYR A 165 -8.31 -10.43 5.34
CA TYR A 165 -7.85 -10.65 3.98
C TYR A 165 -6.40 -10.19 3.80
N PRO A 166 -5.63 -10.79 2.88
CA PRO A 166 -4.25 -10.38 2.61
C PRO A 166 -4.10 -8.91 2.19
N THR A 167 -5.16 -8.30 1.64
CA THR A 167 -5.17 -6.89 1.22
C THR A 167 -5.26 -5.90 2.41
N GLN A 168 -5.60 -6.40 3.59
CA GLN A 168 -5.68 -5.64 4.85
C GLN A 168 -4.42 -5.85 5.70
N ASP A 169 -3.61 -6.85 5.36
CA ASP A 169 -2.38 -7.20 6.06
C ASP A 169 -1.23 -6.34 5.54
N GLN A 170 -0.73 -5.44 6.39
CA GLN A 170 0.39 -4.57 6.04
C GLN A 170 1.65 -5.36 5.70
N GLU A 171 1.94 -6.44 6.40
CA GLU A 171 3.13 -7.26 6.15
C GLU A 171 3.04 -7.92 4.78
N PHE A 172 1.88 -8.52 4.48
CA PHE A 172 1.64 -9.10 3.18
C PHE A 172 1.73 -8.05 2.06
N VAL A 173 1.02 -6.93 2.17
CA VAL A 173 1.01 -5.95 1.07
C VAL A 173 2.38 -5.30 0.87
N LEU A 174 3.01 -4.80 1.93
CA LEU A 174 4.23 -3.99 1.79
C LEU A 174 5.43 -4.81 1.31
N TYR A 175 5.56 -6.09 1.68
CA TYR A 175 6.63 -6.95 1.15
C TYR A 175 6.42 -7.40 -0.30
N HIS A 176 5.17 -7.45 -0.79
CA HIS A 176 4.88 -7.99 -2.12
C HIS A 176 4.76 -6.92 -3.21
N ILE A 177 4.90 -5.64 -2.84
CA ILE A 177 4.93 -4.51 -3.79
C ILE A 177 6.34 -4.00 -4.08
N ASP A 178 7.36 -4.35 -3.30
CA ASP A 178 8.74 -3.92 -3.56
C ASP A 178 9.30 -4.64 -4.80
N GLY A 179 9.47 -3.88 -5.89
CA GLY A 179 9.95 -4.43 -7.14
C GLY A 179 11.42 -4.79 -7.18
N VAL A 180 12.25 -4.09 -6.41
CA VAL A 180 13.68 -4.35 -6.36
C VAL A 180 13.91 -5.66 -5.62
N GLU A 181 13.27 -5.82 -4.47
CA GLU A 181 13.34 -7.06 -3.69
C GLU A 181 12.71 -8.23 -4.46
N ALA A 182 11.49 -8.08 -4.97
CA ALA A 182 10.80 -9.16 -5.68
C ALA A 182 11.57 -9.65 -6.92
N THR A 183 12.09 -8.72 -7.74
CA THR A 183 12.84 -9.07 -8.94
C THR A 183 14.18 -9.73 -8.60
N GLY A 184 14.87 -9.23 -7.57
CA GLY A 184 16.11 -9.81 -7.07
C GLY A 184 15.89 -11.23 -6.53
N PHE A 185 14.85 -11.40 -5.71
CA PHE A 185 14.49 -12.68 -5.13
C PHE A 185 14.07 -13.69 -6.18
N ILE A 186 13.25 -13.36 -7.18
CA ILE A 186 12.95 -14.34 -8.23
C ILE A 186 14.20 -14.65 -9.09
N SER A 187 15.00 -13.65 -9.39
CA SER A 187 16.18 -13.83 -10.23
C SER A 187 17.28 -14.66 -9.57
N HIS A 188 17.35 -14.73 -8.23
CA HIS A 188 18.37 -15.52 -7.53
C HIS A 188 18.28 -17.01 -7.90
N LEU A 189 17.09 -17.52 -8.21
CA LEU A 189 16.87 -18.92 -8.57
C LEU A 189 17.66 -19.38 -9.81
N LYS A 190 18.14 -18.44 -10.63
CA LYS A 190 19.04 -18.73 -11.77
C LYS A 190 20.46 -19.07 -11.33
N LEU A 191 20.86 -18.71 -10.11
CA LEU A 191 22.18 -19.01 -9.57
C LEU A 191 22.30 -20.51 -9.25
N PRO A 192 23.52 -21.04 -9.13
CA PRO A 192 23.71 -22.47 -8.86
C PRO A 192 23.15 -22.89 -7.48
N HIS A 193 22.18 -23.82 -7.49
CA HIS A 193 21.59 -24.44 -6.29
C HIS A 193 21.90 -25.94 -6.19
N TYR A 194 22.96 -26.42 -6.86
CA TYR A 194 23.24 -27.86 -7.00
C TYR A 194 23.54 -28.56 -5.66
N VAL A 195 24.15 -27.89 -4.68
CA VAL A 195 24.40 -28.48 -3.35
C VAL A 195 23.09 -28.75 -2.63
N THR A 196 22.22 -27.74 -2.51
CA THR A 196 20.90 -27.87 -1.89
C THR A 196 20.02 -28.86 -2.65
N PHE A 197 20.12 -28.89 -3.98
CA PHE A 197 19.43 -29.86 -4.82
C PHE A 197 19.88 -31.29 -4.52
N GLN A 198 21.20 -31.54 -4.45
CA GLN A 198 21.74 -32.86 -4.11
C GLN A 198 21.24 -33.33 -2.73
N SER A 199 21.30 -32.48 -1.71
CA SER A 199 20.81 -32.85 -0.37
C SER A 199 19.31 -33.17 -0.34
N LYS A 200 18.50 -32.44 -1.14
CA LYS A 200 17.06 -32.73 -1.30
C LYS A 200 16.83 -34.04 -2.07
N LEU A 201 17.59 -34.29 -3.14
CA LEU A 201 17.50 -35.50 -3.93
C LEU A 201 17.89 -36.74 -3.11
N ASP A 202 19.01 -36.69 -2.39
CA ASP A 202 19.45 -37.78 -1.52
C ASP A 202 18.39 -38.10 -0.45
N SER A 203 17.76 -37.08 0.12
CA SER A 203 16.68 -37.24 1.10
C SER A 203 15.44 -37.89 0.48
N ALA A 204 15.06 -37.49 -0.74
CA ALA A 204 13.95 -38.10 -1.47
C ALA A 204 14.23 -39.57 -1.81
N VAL A 205 15.44 -39.89 -2.30
CA VAL A 205 15.86 -41.27 -2.62
C VAL A 205 15.83 -42.15 -1.38
N ARG A 206 16.38 -41.68 -0.25
CA ARG A 206 16.31 -42.42 1.04
C ARG A 206 14.88 -42.67 1.49
N SER A 207 13.99 -41.68 1.36
CA SER A 207 12.58 -41.85 1.72
C SER A 207 11.87 -42.88 0.85
N MET A 208 12.25 -43.01 -0.43
CA MET A 208 11.69 -44.01 -1.34
C MET A 208 12.20 -45.41 -1.02
N ALA A 209 13.50 -45.57 -0.74
CA ALA A 209 14.08 -46.84 -0.32
C ALA A 209 13.45 -47.38 0.97
N ALA A 210 13.27 -46.51 1.98
CA ALA A 210 12.61 -46.89 3.24
C ALA A 210 11.13 -47.28 3.09
N LYS A 211 10.43 -46.80 2.05
CA LYS A 211 9.07 -47.25 1.72
C LYS A 211 9.06 -48.61 1.02
N GLY A 212 10.04 -48.89 0.15
CA GLY A 212 10.21 -50.20 -0.49
C GLY A 212 10.45 -51.32 0.52
N GLU A 213 11.35 -51.10 1.49
CA GLU A 213 11.65 -52.08 2.54
C GLU A 213 10.46 -52.35 3.49
N LYS A 214 9.57 -51.37 3.70
CA LYS A 214 8.32 -51.56 4.46
C LYS A 214 7.24 -52.30 3.66
N GLY A 215 7.22 -52.16 2.34
CA GLY A 215 6.32 -52.90 1.45
C GLY A 215 6.68 -54.38 1.33
N GLU A 216 7.98 -54.70 1.26
CA GLU A 216 8.46 -56.08 1.23
C GLU A 216 8.21 -56.82 2.56
N LYS A 217 8.46 -56.19 3.71
CA LYS A 217 8.19 -56.81 5.02
C LYS A 217 6.70 -56.95 5.37
N GLY A 218 5.82 -56.23 4.70
CA GLY A 218 4.36 -56.35 4.87
C GLY A 218 3.71 -57.42 4.00
N GLY A 219 4.37 -57.84 2.90
CA GLY A 219 3.89 -58.90 2.01
C GLY A 219 4.32 -60.32 2.43
N GLU A 220 5.31 -60.43 3.31
CA GLU A 220 5.84 -61.72 3.78
C GLU A 220 5.16 -62.25 5.07
N ALA A 221 4.21 -61.50 5.63
CA ALA A 221 3.53 -61.83 6.89
C ALA A 221 2.12 -62.43 6.72
N ASP A 222 1.65 -62.67 5.48
CA ASP A 222 0.27 -63.12 5.18
C ASP A 222 0.21 -64.36 4.27
N ALA A 223 1.24 -65.23 4.33
CA ALA A 223 1.30 -66.52 3.62
C ALA A 223 1.44 -67.70 4.58
#